data_AF-A0A923X5C7-F1
#
_entry.id   AF-A0A923X5C7-F1
#
_cell.length_a   1.000
_cell.length_b   1.000
_cell.length_c   1.000
_cell.angle_alpha   90.00
_cell.angle_beta   90.00
_cell.angle_gamma   90.00
#
_symmetry.space_group_name_H-M   'P 1'
#
loop_
_entity.id
_entity.type
_entity.pdbx_description
1 polymer ?
#
loop_
_entity_poly.entity_id
_entity_poly.type
_entity_poly.pdbx_seq_one_letter_code
_entity_poly.pdbx_strand_id
1 'polypeptide(L)'
;MKILKSLFSIGLQMVIVTFFVATKVQAQQPAFDQPAQPESSIFQYSKKIKIGAELISYRYVEPGLIEHVGLLYGANAQLKWEASEMIFGVIDVSVVAGKLNYNGALCDVETNACSNYSAKTDDVIFRITHRFDFKVTEQFHIFAGPGIRYLFDRGESSGFYTRLGLYLFAPVGVNLQIPLNDDSGLIFDLEYDIFISGSM
;
A
#
# COMPACT_ATOMS: atom_id res chain seq x y z
N MET A 1 -16.14 -6.40 41.56
CA MET A 1 -14.72 -6.26 41.17
C MET A 1 -14.68 -5.90 39.69
N LYS A 2 -14.59 -4.60 39.38
CA LYS A 2 -14.47 -4.05 38.01
C LYS A 2 -12.99 -3.73 37.80
N ILE A 3 -12.31 -4.39 36.86
CA ILE A 3 -11.03 -3.90 36.34
C ILE A 3 -11.06 -4.01 34.81
N LEU A 4 -11.06 -2.80 34.24
CA LEU A 4 -10.73 -2.30 32.91
C LEU A 4 -10.69 -3.26 31.70
N LYS A 5 -11.59 -2.96 30.77
CA LYS A 5 -11.38 -3.07 29.32
C LYS A 5 -10.11 -2.30 28.94
N SER A 6 -9.04 -3.01 28.57
CA SER A 6 -7.93 -2.44 27.81
C SER A 6 -8.32 -2.45 26.33
N LEU A 7 -8.61 -1.26 25.80
CA LEU A 7 -8.66 -0.99 24.37
C LEU A 7 -7.23 -1.10 23.85
N PHE A 8 -6.90 -2.26 23.25
CA PHE A 8 -5.69 -2.39 22.45
C PHE A 8 -5.85 -1.53 21.19
N SER A 9 -5.36 -0.30 21.26
CA SER A 9 -5.04 0.49 20.07
C SER A 9 -3.71 -0.05 19.54
N ILE A 10 -3.78 -1.05 18.66
CA ILE A 10 -2.65 -1.43 17.81
C ILE A 10 -2.54 -0.33 16.77
N GLY A 11 -1.73 0.69 17.07
CA GLY A 11 -1.49 1.82 16.18
C GLY A 11 -0.53 1.43 15.06
N LEU A 12 -1.06 0.78 14.01
CA LEU A 12 -0.34 0.65 12.74
C LEU A 12 -0.37 2.01 12.02
N GLN A 13 0.59 2.88 12.35
CA GLN A 13 0.80 4.11 11.57
C GLN A 13 1.75 3.80 10.41
N MET A 14 1.17 3.37 9.29
CA MET A 14 1.90 3.22 8.03
C MET A 14 1.58 4.43 7.16
N VAL A 15 2.58 5.30 6.96
CA VAL A 15 2.52 6.36 5.94
C VAL A 15 3.19 5.80 4.69
N ILE A 16 2.39 5.45 3.69
CA ILE A 16 2.90 5.01 2.38
C ILE A 16 3.02 6.25 1.50
N VAL A 17 4.24 6.57 1.08
CA VAL A 17 4.50 7.56 0.03
C VAL A 17 4.90 6.79 -1.22
N THR A 18 3.96 6.60 -2.14
CA THR A 18 4.23 5.90 -3.41
C THR A 18 4.54 6.92 -4.51
N PHE A 19 5.69 6.76 -5.17
CA PHE A 19 6.05 7.53 -6.36
C PHE A 19 5.76 6.69 -7.60
N PHE A 20 4.80 7.12 -8.42
CA PHE A 20 4.56 6.51 -9.73
C PHE A 20 5.08 7.41 -10.85
N VAL A 21 6.00 6.89 -11.66
CA VAL A 21 6.32 7.45 -12.97
C VAL A 21 5.55 6.64 -14.01
N ALA A 22 4.51 7.21 -14.59
CA ALA A 22 3.80 6.61 -15.70
C ALA A 22 4.39 7.12 -17.02
N THR A 23 5.08 6.27 -17.78
CA THR A 23 5.47 6.54 -19.16
C THR A 23 4.53 5.82 -20.11
N LYS A 24 3.97 6.52 -21.10
CA LYS A 24 3.26 5.88 -22.21
C LYS A 24 4.30 5.20 -23.11
N VAL A 25 4.19 3.89 -23.30
CA VAL A 25 4.84 3.20 -24.43
C VAL A 25 3.87 3.27 -25.60
N GLN A 26 4.08 4.24 -26.49
CA GLN A 26 3.23 4.40 -27.67
C GLN A 26 3.81 3.56 -28.82
N ALA A 27 3.17 2.43 -29.11
CA ALA A 27 3.45 1.69 -30.33
C ALA A 27 3.04 2.58 -31.53
N GLN A 28 4.01 2.91 -32.37
CA GLN A 28 3.86 3.83 -33.49
C GLN A 28 3.05 3.14 -34.60
N GLN A 29 1.76 3.48 -34.72
CA GLN A 29 0.94 3.12 -35.88
C GLN A 29 1.12 4.18 -36.99
N PRO A 30 1.10 3.78 -38.28
CA PRO A 30 1.28 4.69 -39.39
C PRO A 30 0.11 5.70 -39.50
N ALA A 31 0.46 6.94 -39.83
CA ALA A 31 -0.43 8.09 -39.85
C ALA A 31 -1.51 7.97 -40.95
N PHE A 32 -2.77 8.05 -40.53
CA PHE A 32 -3.89 8.42 -41.39
C PHE A 32 -4.39 9.79 -40.94
N ASP A 33 -4.56 10.71 -41.90
CA ASP A 33 -5.05 12.07 -41.66
C ASP A 33 -6.41 12.07 -40.95
N GLN A 34 -6.40 12.33 -39.65
CA GLN A 34 -7.59 12.56 -38.85
C GLN A 34 -7.78 14.08 -38.64
N PRO A 35 -9.00 14.61 -38.82
CA PRO A 35 -9.29 16.00 -38.53
C PRO A 35 -9.08 16.28 -37.02
N ALA A 36 -8.59 17.48 -36.72
CA ALA A 36 -8.24 17.95 -35.38
C ALA A 36 -9.34 17.58 -34.36
N GLN A 37 -9.03 16.59 -33.53
CA GLN A 37 -9.85 16.20 -32.39
C GLN A 37 -9.77 17.32 -31.33
N PRO A 38 -10.87 17.61 -30.62
CA PRO A 38 -10.85 18.59 -29.54
C PRO A 38 -9.82 18.17 -28.49
N GLU A 39 -9.11 19.15 -27.92
CA GLU A 39 -8.10 18.99 -26.86
C GLU A 39 -8.56 17.94 -25.85
N SER A 40 -7.97 16.75 -25.94
CA SER A 40 -8.37 15.62 -25.11
C SER A 40 -7.82 15.84 -23.72
N SER A 41 -8.71 15.88 -22.72
CA SER A 41 -8.27 15.87 -21.34
C SER A 41 -7.44 14.59 -21.11
N ILE A 42 -6.24 14.78 -20.56
CA ILE A 42 -5.23 13.73 -20.33
C ILE A 42 -5.79 12.54 -19.53
N PHE A 43 -6.90 12.78 -18.84
CA PHE A 43 -7.64 11.84 -18.03
C PHE A 43 -8.95 11.38 -18.69
N GLN A 44 -8.97 11.15 -20.01
CA GLN A 44 -10.01 10.27 -20.56
C GLN A 44 -9.82 8.84 -20.00
N TYR A 45 -10.73 8.48 -19.11
CA TYR A 45 -10.76 7.23 -18.35
C TYR A 45 -11.29 6.08 -19.22
N SER A 46 -10.50 5.62 -20.18
CA SER A 46 -10.68 4.25 -20.69
C SER A 46 -10.25 3.24 -19.63
N LYS A 47 -10.80 2.01 -19.65
CA LYS A 47 -10.37 0.90 -18.79
C LYS A 47 -8.87 0.63 -19.02
N LYS A 48 -8.02 1.30 -18.25
CA LYS A 48 -6.56 1.22 -18.36
C LYS A 48 -6.06 0.37 -17.22
N ILE A 49 -5.43 -0.74 -17.56
CA ILE A 49 -4.60 -1.50 -16.63
C ILE A 49 -3.23 -0.82 -16.62
N LYS A 50 -2.72 -0.49 -15.43
CA LYS A 50 -1.34 -0.04 -15.21
C LYS A 50 -0.61 -1.14 -14.46
N ILE A 51 0.62 -1.42 -14.85
CA ILE A 51 1.52 -2.35 -14.16
C ILE A 51 2.78 -1.56 -13.82
N GLY A 52 3.29 -1.73 -12.61
CA GLY A 52 4.46 -1.00 -12.11
C GLY A 52 5.36 -1.87 -11.25
N ALA A 53 6.57 -1.36 -11.02
CA ALA A 53 7.45 -1.83 -9.98
C ALA A 53 7.28 -0.95 -8.74
N GLU A 54 7.45 -1.53 -7.57
CA GLU A 54 7.23 -0.88 -6.28
C GLU A 54 8.45 -1.02 -5.37
N LEU A 55 8.78 0.04 -4.63
CA LEU A 55 9.81 0.07 -3.59
C LEU A 55 9.23 0.78 -2.37
N ILE A 56 9.21 0.10 -1.23
CA ILE A 56 8.59 0.57 0.01
C ILE A 56 9.62 0.60 1.13
N SER A 57 9.69 1.72 1.84
CA SER A 57 10.32 1.76 3.17
C SER A 57 9.31 1.33 4.21
N TYR A 58 9.50 0.15 4.79
CA TYR A 58 8.57 -0.46 5.72
C TYR A 58 9.03 -0.31 7.17
N ARG A 59 8.09 0.07 8.04
CA ARG A 59 8.27 0.11 9.49
C ARG A 59 7.02 -0.40 10.18
N TYR A 60 7.20 -1.42 11.00
CA TYR A 60 6.17 -2.01 11.85
C TYR A 60 6.64 -2.00 13.30
N VAL A 61 5.77 -1.61 14.22
CA VAL A 61 6.09 -1.53 15.64
C VAL A 61 4.90 -2.06 16.44
N GLU A 62 5.13 -3.11 17.22
CA GLU A 62 4.27 -3.50 18.33
C GLU A 62 4.86 -2.92 19.62
N PRO A 63 4.19 -1.94 20.26
CA PRO A 63 4.74 -1.26 21.42
C PRO A 63 5.14 -2.22 22.54
N GLY A 64 6.44 -2.22 22.89
CA GLY A 64 6.98 -3.04 23.96
C GLY A 64 7.22 -4.51 23.60
N LEU A 65 6.99 -4.92 22.35
CA LEU A 65 7.17 -6.31 21.92
C LEU A 65 8.19 -6.43 20.78
N ILE A 66 7.89 -5.85 19.61
CA ILE A 66 8.70 -6.05 18.39
C ILE A 66 8.70 -4.83 17.47
N GLU A 67 9.74 -4.72 16.65
CA GLU A 67 9.88 -3.76 15.57
C GLU A 67 10.48 -4.45 14.33
N HIS A 68 9.90 -4.19 13.16
CA HIS A 68 10.45 -4.59 11.86
C HIS A 68 10.72 -3.34 11.02
N VAL A 69 11.95 -3.18 10.51
CA VAL A 69 12.32 -2.04 9.66
C VAL A 69 13.19 -2.47 8.49
N GLY A 70 12.86 -2.01 7.28
CA GLY A 70 13.67 -2.28 6.10
C GLY A 70 13.02 -1.83 4.79
N LEU A 71 13.63 -2.24 3.68
CA LEU A 71 13.14 -1.98 2.34
C LEU A 71 12.48 -3.25 1.79
N LEU A 72 11.33 -3.07 1.17
CA LEU A 72 10.62 -4.10 0.41
C LEU A 72 10.53 -3.64 -1.04
N TYR A 73 10.60 -4.58 -1.98
CA TYR A 73 10.47 -4.31 -3.40
C TYR A 73 9.51 -5.29 -4.04
N GLY A 74 8.90 -4.91 -5.15
CA GLY A 74 7.98 -5.80 -5.84
C GLY A 74 7.28 -5.15 -7.00
N ALA A 75 6.02 -5.53 -7.20
CA ALA A 75 5.22 -5.11 -8.34
C ALA A 75 3.79 -4.81 -7.92
N ASN A 76 3.17 -3.91 -8.67
CA ASN A 76 1.78 -3.55 -8.48
C ASN A 76 1.03 -3.50 -9.81
N ALA A 77 -0.28 -3.70 -9.74
CA ALA A 77 -1.21 -3.59 -10.86
C ALA A 77 -2.44 -2.79 -10.45
N GLN A 78 -2.84 -1.83 -11.28
CA GLN A 78 -4.00 -0.99 -11.06
C GLN A 78 -4.98 -1.11 -12.21
N LEU A 79 -6.25 -1.34 -11.90
CA LEU A 79 -7.36 -1.26 -12.84
C LEU A 79 -8.26 -0.10 -12.44
N LYS A 80 -8.33 0.91 -13.31
CA LYS A 80 -9.24 2.05 -13.13
C LYS A 80 -10.55 1.83 -13.87
N TRP A 81 -11.66 2.22 -13.25
CA TRP A 81 -12.98 2.24 -13.84
C TRP A 81 -13.71 3.53 -13.47
N GLU A 82 -14.66 3.94 -14.29
CA GLU A 82 -15.43 5.17 -14.11
C GLU A 82 -16.87 4.81 -13.77
N ALA A 83 -17.39 5.41 -12.70
CA ALA A 83 -18.82 5.32 -12.34
C ALA A 83 -19.58 6.51 -12.90
N SER A 84 -18.98 7.70 -12.81
CA SER A 84 -19.48 8.98 -13.30
C SER A 84 -18.33 9.97 -13.45
N GLU A 85 -18.60 11.17 -14.00
CA GLU A 85 -17.60 12.24 -14.16
C GLU A 85 -16.94 12.69 -12.83
N MET A 86 -17.58 12.41 -11.69
CA MET A 86 -17.11 12.79 -10.36
C MET A 86 -16.61 11.60 -9.52
N ILE A 87 -16.93 10.37 -9.92
CA ILE A 87 -16.65 9.16 -9.11
C ILE A 87 -15.97 8.11 -9.99
N PHE A 88 -14.78 7.72 -9.56
CA PHE A 88 -13.97 6.69 -10.20
C PHE A 88 -13.65 5.61 -9.18
N GLY A 89 -13.34 4.42 -9.66
CA GLY A 89 -12.81 3.37 -8.82
C GLY A 89 -11.47 2.86 -9.31
N VAL A 90 -10.64 2.47 -8.37
CA VAL A 90 -9.31 1.90 -8.62
C VAL A 90 -9.18 0.61 -7.83
N ILE A 91 -9.00 -0.50 -8.53
CA ILE A 91 -8.57 -1.75 -7.92
C ILE A 91 -7.05 -1.77 -8.00
N ASP A 92 -6.37 -1.81 -6.87
CA ASP A 92 -4.90 -1.89 -6.75
C ASP A 92 -4.54 -3.23 -6.11
N VAL A 93 -3.65 -3.97 -6.77
CA VAL A 93 -3.05 -5.21 -6.27
C VAL A 93 -1.54 -5.01 -6.20
N SER A 94 -0.93 -5.25 -5.05
CA SER A 94 0.51 -5.15 -4.83
C SER A 94 1.06 -6.40 -4.15
N VAL A 95 2.26 -6.79 -4.57
CA VAL A 95 3.10 -7.79 -3.91
C VAL A 95 4.46 -7.17 -3.72
N VAL A 96 4.92 -7.12 -2.48
CA VAL A 96 6.29 -6.73 -2.15
C VAL A 96 6.93 -7.78 -1.25
N ALA A 97 8.23 -7.96 -1.39
CA ALA A 97 9.01 -8.85 -0.57
C ALA A 97 10.38 -8.24 -0.27
N GLY A 98 11.02 -8.69 0.79
CA GLY A 98 12.36 -8.25 1.15
C GLY A 98 12.79 -8.74 2.51
N LYS A 99 14.00 -8.32 2.91
CA LYS A 99 14.55 -8.65 4.22
C LYS A 99 14.39 -7.48 5.18
N LEU A 100 13.72 -7.70 6.30
CA LEU A 100 13.57 -6.69 7.33
C LEU A 100 14.52 -6.95 8.50
N ASN A 101 14.92 -5.86 9.17
CA ASN A 101 15.57 -5.94 10.47
C ASN A 101 14.50 -6.16 11.53
N TYR A 102 14.60 -7.26 12.25
CA TYR A 102 13.76 -7.55 13.39
C TYR A 102 14.48 -7.15 14.68
N ASN A 103 13.78 -6.41 15.54
CA ASN A 103 14.20 -6.12 16.90
C ASN A 103 13.07 -6.48 17.85
N GLY A 104 13.33 -7.32 18.83
CA GLY A 104 12.37 -7.74 19.84
C GLY A 104 13.05 -8.19 21.13
N ALA A 105 12.36 -8.99 21.91
CA ALA A 105 12.90 -9.60 23.12
C ALA A 105 12.66 -11.11 23.13
N LEU A 106 13.65 -11.88 23.59
CA LEU A 106 13.50 -13.28 23.94
C LEU A 106 13.41 -13.39 25.46
N CYS A 107 12.29 -13.94 25.94
CA CYS A 107 12.07 -14.19 27.35
C CYS A 107 12.14 -15.70 27.63
N ASP A 108 12.98 -16.06 28.58
CA ASP A 108 13.04 -17.41 29.13
C ASP A 108 11.83 -17.62 30.04
N VAL A 109 11.00 -18.61 29.70
CA VAL A 109 9.76 -18.95 30.43
C VAL A 109 10.03 -19.56 31.81
N GLU A 110 11.20 -20.14 32.06
CA GLU A 110 11.54 -20.75 33.34
C GLU A 110 12.09 -19.71 34.32
N THR A 111 12.92 -18.79 33.82
CA THR A 111 13.60 -17.78 34.66
C THR A 111 12.93 -16.41 34.65
N ASN A 112 11.97 -16.18 33.75
CA ASN A 112 11.38 -14.86 33.43
C ASN A 112 12.43 -13.80 33.03
N ALA A 113 13.65 -14.22 32.69
CA ALA A 113 14.68 -13.31 32.20
C ALA A 113 14.43 -12.99 30.72
N CYS A 114 14.33 -11.72 30.39
CA CYS A 114 14.21 -11.25 29.01
C CYS A 114 15.53 -10.61 28.55
N SER A 115 15.91 -10.89 27.31
CA SER A 115 17.06 -10.29 26.65
C SER A 115 16.66 -9.71 25.30
N ASN A 116 17.30 -8.62 24.91
CA ASN A 116 17.09 -8.04 23.58
C ASN A 116 17.54 -9.03 22.51
N TYR A 117 16.77 -9.12 21.44
CA TYR A 117 17.04 -10.01 20.34
C TYR A 117 16.87 -9.29 19.00
N SER A 118 17.88 -9.42 18.15
CA SER A 118 17.87 -8.83 16.81
C SER A 118 18.17 -9.91 15.78
N ALA A 119 17.41 -9.89 14.69
CA ALA A 119 17.53 -10.88 13.63
C ALA A 119 17.14 -10.28 12.26
N LYS A 120 17.21 -11.11 11.23
CA LYS A 120 16.63 -10.83 9.92
C LYS A 120 15.38 -11.68 9.72
N THR A 121 14.39 -11.10 9.05
CA THR A 121 13.19 -11.77 8.61
C THR A 121 13.08 -11.65 7.10
N ASP A 122 12.61 -12.71 6.46
CA ASP A 122 12.11 -12.67 5.09
C ASP A 122 10.62 -12.37 5.17
N ASP A 123 10.20 -11.24 4.61
CA ASP A 123 8.84 -10.73 4.72
C ASP A 123 8.23 -10.62 3.31
N VAL A 124 6.97 -11.03 3.18
CA VAL A 124 6.16 -10.91 1.97
C VAL A 124 4.84 -10.27 2.34
N ILE A 125 4.50 -9.19 1.63
CA ILE A 125 3.25 -8.45 1.81
C ILE A 125 2.47 -8.52 0.50
N PHE A 126 1.28 -9.10 0.56
CA PHE A 126 0.30 -9.08 -0.51
C PHE A 126 -0.84 -8.15 -0.11
N ARG A 127 -1.24 -7.25 -0.98
CA ARG A 127 -2.29 -6.27 -0.71
C ARG A 127 -3.23 -6.14 -1.90
N ILE A 128 -4.53 -6.14 -1.63
CA ILE A 128 -5.56 -5.75 -2.60
C ILE A 128 -6.37 -4.62 -1.97
N THR A 129 -6.59 -3.55 -2.71
CA THR A 129 -7.54 -2.50 -2.34
C THR A 129 -8.47 -2.18 -3.47
N HIS A 130 -9.69 -1.80 -3.13
CA HIS A 130 -10.61 -1.17 -4.06
C HIS A 130 -10.95 0.21 -3.52
N ARG A 131 -10.45 1.25 -4.17
CA ARG A 131 -10.64 2.65 -3.78
C ARG A 131 -11.75 3.26 -4.63
N PHE A 132 -12.56 4.10 -4.01
CA PHE A 132 -13.49 5.01 -4.69
C PHE A 132 -12.90 6.42 -4.58
N ASP A 133 -12.48 6.96 -5.71
CA ASP A 133 -11.95 8.31 -5.84
C ASP A 133 -13.09 9.28 -6.16
N PHE A 134 -13.23 10.29 -5.32
CA PHE A 134 -14.18 11.39 -5.49
C PHE A 134 -13.41 12.62 -5.94
N LYS A 135 -13.72 13.07 -7.15
CA LYS A 135 -13.11 14.26 -7.74
C LYS A 135 -13.62 15.51 -7.01
N VAL A 136 -12.72 16.20 -6.31
CA VAL A 136 -12.99 17.53 -5.73
C VAL A 136 -12.60 18.62 -6.72
N THR A 137 -11.45 18.45 -7.36
CA THR A 137 -11.01 19.19 -8.55
C THR A 137 -10.41 18.21 -9.55
N GLU A 138 -10.10 18.66 -10.77
CA GLU A 138 -9.44 17.79 -11.76
C GLU A 138 -8.14 17.14 -11.24
N GLN A 139 -7.38 17.86 -10.41
CA GLN A 139 -6.11 17.41 -9.87
C GLN A 139 -6.19 16.81 -8.47
N PHE A 140 -7.23 17.13 -7.68
CA PHE A 140 -7.31 16.76 -6.26
C PHE A 140 -8.52 15.88 -6.00
N HIS A 141 -8.26 14.62 -5.65
CA HIS A 141 -9.30 13.63 -5.36
C HIS A 141 -9.17 13.20 -3.90
N ILE A 142 -10.30 12.94 -3.26
CA ILE A 142 -10.34 12.24 -1.96
C ILE A 142 -10.77 10.81 -2.23
N PHE A 143 -10.26 9.85 -1.45
CA PHE A 143 -10.65 8.46 -1.65
C PHE A 143 -10.92 7.73 -0.35
N ALA A 144 -11.76 6.72 -0.47
CA ALA A 144 -12.02 5.74 0.57
C ALA A 144 -12.36 4.39 -0.08
N GLY A 145 -12.16 3.29 0.62
CA GLY A 145 -12.61 2.00 0.15
C GLY A 145 -12.23 0.85 1.06
N PRO A 146 -12.51 -0.41 0.67
CA PRO A 146 -12.03 -1.59 1.37
C PRO A 146 -10.63 -2.04 0.91
N GLY A 147 -9.92 -2.69 1.83
CA GLY A 147 -8.63 -3.31 1.58
C GLY A 147 -8.46 -4.61 2.35
N ILE A 148 -7.68 -5.52 1.76
CA ILE A 148 -7.19 -6.74 2.39
C ILE A 148 -5.67 -6.82 2.25
N ARG A 149 -5.00 -7.18 3.34
CA ARG A 149 -3.54 -7.34 3.40
C ARG A 149 -3.22 -8.69 4.00
N TYR A 150 -2.35 -9.42 3.33
CA TYR A 150 -1.77 -10.66 3.80
C TYR A 150 -0.28 -10.42 4.07
N LEU A 151 0.17 -10.81 5.25
CA LEU A 151 1.54 -10.73 5.71
C LEU A 151 2.07 -12.15 5.93
N PHE A 152 3.26 -12.41 5.43
CA PHE A 152 4.01 -13.62 5.71
C PHE A 152 5.41 -13.23 6.14
N ASP A 153 5.76 -13.56 7.39
CA ASP A 153 7.05 -13.21 7.96
C ASP A 153 7.73 -14.50 8.44
N ARG A 154 8.97 -14.72 8.02
CA ARG A 154 9.78 -15.86 8.45
C ARG A 154 11.13 -15.39 8.95
N GLY A 155 11.43 -15.66 10.22
CA GLY A 155 12.76 -15.40 10.77
C GLY A 155 13.78 -16.45 10.36
N GLU A 156 15.04 -16.01 10.23
CA GLU A 156 16.15 -16.87 9.83
C GLU A 156 16.72 -17.75 10.96
N SER A 157 16.28 -17.57 12.21
CA SER A 157 16.89 -18.18 13.41
C SER A 157 15.88 -18.94 14.28
N SER A 158 16.38 -19.86 15.11
CA SER A 158 15.59 -20.79 15.93
C SER A 158 14.72 -20.12 17.00
N GLY A 159 15.00 -18.86 17.35
CA GLY A 159 14.19 -18.06 18.27
C GLY A 159 12.97 -17.39 17.62
N PHE A 160 12.68 -17.69 16.35
CA PHE A 160 11.63 -17.03 15.58
C PHE A 160 10.56 -18.01 15.13
N TYR A 161 9.29 -17.60 15.23
CA TYR A 161 8.16 -18.35 14.70
C TYR A 161 7.66 -17.71 13.41
N THR A 162 7.22 -18.52 12.44
CA THR A 162 6.60 -18.02 11.23
C THR A 162 5.29 -17.33 11.57
N ARG A 163 5.05 -16.14 11.01
CA ARG A 163 3.84 -15.35 11.22
C ARG A 163 3.03 -15.22 9.94
N LEU A 164 1.72 -15.33 10.10
CA LEU A 164 0.74 -15.26 9.03
C LEU A 164 -0.35 -14.29 9.43
N GLY A 165 -0.28 -13.08 8.90
CA GLY A 165 -1.25 -12.03 9.18
C GLY A 165 -2.26 -11.90 8.06
N LEU A 166 -3.54 -11.79 8.39
CA LEU A 166 -4.58 -11.36 7.45
C LEU A 166 -5.34 -10.18 8.05
N TYR A 167 -5.37 -9.06 7.33
CA TYR A 167 -5.95 -7.80 7.80
C TYR A 167 -6.99 -7.30 6.82
N LEU A 168 -8.15 -6.95 7.34
CA LEU A 168 -9.16 -6.14 6.68
C LEU A 168 -9.04 -4.70 7.19
N PHE A 169 -9.00 -3.76 6.26
CA PHE A 169 -8.85 -2.35 6.56
C PHE A 169 -9.65 -1.50 5.56
N ALA A 170 -9.84 -0.24 5.91
CA ALA A 170 -10.39 0.76 5.00
C ALA A 170 -9.32 1.82 4.70
N PRO A 171 -8.68 1.81 3.53
CA PRO A 171 -7.85 2.93 3.09
C PRO A 171 -8.72 4.18 2.94
N VAL A 172 -8.27 5.28 3.54
CA VAL A 172 -8.81 6.63 3.31
C VAL A 172 -7.66 7.56 3.00
N GLY A 173 -7.88 8.56 2.15
CA GLY A 173 -6.77 9.41 1.77
C GLY A 173 -7.11 10.48 0.75
N VAL A 174 -6.05 11.08 0.24
CA VAL A 174 -6.09 12.10 -0.80
C VAL A 174 -5.09 11.76 -1.90
N ASN A 175 -5.46 12.09 -3.13
CA ASN A 175 -4.69 11.88 -4.35
C ASN A 175 -4.51 13.22 -5.04
N LEU A 176 -3.27 13.59 -5.36
CA LEU A 176 -2.92 14.79 -6.11
C LEU A 176 -2.24 14.40 -7.42
N GLN A 177 -2.81 14.83 -8.54
CA GLN A 177 -2.32 14.56 -9.88
C GLN A 177 -1.79 15.85 -10.50
N ILE A 178 -0.48 15.92 -10.70
CA ILE A 178 0.20 17.08 -11.28
C ILE A 178 0.58 16.73 -12.73
N PRO A 179 -0.15 17.24 -13.74
CA PRO A 179 0.27 17.04 -15.13
C PRO A 179 1.59 17.77 -15.38
N LEU A 180 2.55 17.10 -16.01
CA LEU A 180 3.81 17.71 -16.44
C LEU A 180 3.75 18.12 -17.91
N ASN A 181 3.04 17.34 -18.73
CA ASN A 181 2.72 17.61 -20.13
C ASN A 181 1.50 16.75 -20.53
N ASP A 182 1.15 16.74 -21.81
CA ASP A 182 -0.02 16.04 -22.34
C ASP A 182 0.04 14.50 -22.19
N ASP A 183 1.21 13.93 -21.87
CA ASP A 183 1.41 12.48 -21.82
C ASP A 183 1.94 11.96 -20.48
N SER A 184 2.34 12.84 -19.57
CA SER A 184 2.98 12.49 -18.30
C SER A 184 2.51 13.38 -17.16
N GLY A 185 2.51 12.80 -15.97
CA GLY A 185 2.15 13.50 -14.75
C GLY A 185 2.72 12.77 -13.54
N LEU A 186 2.79 13.49 -12.45
CA LEU A 186 3.11 12.95 -11.14
C LEU A 186 1.82 12.68 -10.38
N ILE A 187 1.78 11.57 -9.66
CA ILE A 187 0.68 11.23 -8.77
C ILE A 187 1.27 11.12 -7.37
N PHE A 188 0.68 11.87 -6.44
CA PHE A 188 1.00 11.82 -5.03
C PHE A 188 -0.20 11.28 -4.28
N ASP A 189 0.00 10.17 -3.57
CA ASP A 189 -1.00 9.55 -2.72
C ASP A 189 -0.60 9.74 -1.26
N LEU A 190 -1.52 10.24 -0.45
CA LEU A 190 -1.43 10.21 1.00
C LEU A 190 -2.57 9.34 1.51
N GLU A 191 -2.20 8.19 2.07
CA GLU A 191 -3.14 7.16 2.51
C GLU A 191 -2.99 6.88 4.01
N TYR A 192 -4.12 6.65 4.67
CA TYR A 192 -4.21 6.15 6.02
C TYR A 192 -5.14 4.93 6.06
N ASP A 193 -4.63 3.81 6.58
CA ASP A 193 -5.38 2.56 6.65
C ASP A 193 -6.09 2.43 8.00
N ILE A 194 -7.42 2.51 7.98
CA ILE A 194 -8.24 2.26 9.17
C ILE A 194 -8.37 0.75 9.36
N PHE A 195 -7.74 0.21 10.41
CA PHE A 195 -7.87 -1.20 10.75
C PHE A 195 -9.31 -1.56 11.14
N ILE A 196 -9.86 -2.61 10.52
CA ILE A 196 -11.21 -3.11 10.79
C ILE A 196 -11.15 -4.41 11.61
N SER A 197 -10.42 -5.39 11.09
CA SER A 197 -10.31 -6.72 11.70
C SER A 197 -9.08 -7.43 11.15
N GLY A 198 -8.55 -8.39 11.90
CA GLY A 198 -7.46 -9.22 11.43
C GLY A 198 -7.15 -10.36 12.36
N SER A 199 -6.38 -11.30 11.85
CA SER A 199 -5.86 -12.46 12.58
C SER A 199 -4.36 -12.59 12.33
N MET A 200 -3.66 -13.10 13.34
CA MET A 200 -2.25 -13.47 13.29
C MET A 200 -2.05 -14.87 13.85
#